data_AF-A0A2H0UBZ2-F1
#
_entry.id   AF-A0A2H0UBZ2-F1
#
_cell.length_a   1.000
_cell.length_b   1.000
_cell.length_c   1.000
_cell.angle_alpha   90.00
_cell.angle_beta   90.00
_cell.angle_gamma   90.00
#
_symmetry.space_group_name_H-M   'P 1'
#
loop_
_entity.id
_entity.type
_entity.pdbx_description
1 polymer ?
#
loop_
_entity_poly.entity_id
_entity_poly.type
_entity_poly.pdbx_seq_one_letter_code
_entity_poly.pdbx_strand_id
1 'polypeptide(L)'
;MKTGHKVLVAAGIGVAALASAALVSALHSAEHYSLFGDASYVAGNASARGVEISSDADAPGFGGVSFGIEAGTTFADLTELSTDYMFVAGSCGGGSPRFSIGIDHTGDGVRDGSIFVYIGPAPSYTGCPSGVWLNTGDLLEGVNPIDTSQLPSGTFYDPYATALTKYGAHTVTSVSLVADGSWVFPGGQTMDADNTMIADTLFTYEIPVPTEKDQCKNGGWQNYADDEGIPFKNQGQCVAFLMPDPKGGGGGGGGGGGGADPQ
;
A
#
# COMPACT_ATOMS: atom_id res chain seq x y z
N MET A 1 15.86 -46.85 60.62
CA MET A 1 14.74 -45.89 60.56
C MET A 1 14.26 -45.84 59.13
N LYS A 2 13.31 -46.71 58.75
CA LYS A 2 11.85 -46.46 58.61
C LYS A 2 11.49 -45.30 57.65
N THR A 3 11.05 -45.75 56.47
CA THR A 3 10.20 -45.22 55.40
C THR A 3 9.21 -44.11 55.79
N GLY A 4 8.92 -43.20 54.85
CA GLY A 4 7.72 -42.35 54.90
C GLY A 4 7.59 -41.37 53.74
N HIS A 5 6.83 -41.76 52.71
CA HIS A 5 6.36 -40.88 51.63
C HIS A 5 5.42 -39.79 52.18
N LYS A 6 5.56 -38.56 51.69
CA LYS A 6 4.44 -37.61 51.61
C LYS A 6 4.48 -36.88 50.27
N VAL A 7 3.65 -37.37 49.37
CA VAL A 7 3.12 -36.62 48.23
C VAL A 7 2.24 -35.52 48.79
N LEU A 8 2.51 -34.27 48.42
CA LEU A 8 1.58 -33.16 48.54
C LEU A 8 1.44 -32.55 47.15
N VAL A 9 0.36 -32.97 46.48
CA VAL A 9 -0.22 -32.30 45.32
C VAL A 9 -0.83 -31.00 45.84
N ALA A 10 -0.23 -29.87 45.47
CA ALA A 10 -0.89 -28.57 45.57
C ALA A 10 -1.14 -28.08 44.14
N ALA A 11 -2.39 -28.25 43.71
CA ALA A 11 -2.92 -27.64 42.50
C ALA A 11 -2.93 -26.11 42.69
N GLY A 12 -1.91 -25.45 42.14
CA GLY A 12 -1.89 -24.01 41.95
C GLY A 12 -2.30 -23.72 40.52
N ILE A 13 -3.57 -23.34 40.32
CA ILE A 13 -4.03 -22.68 39.10
C ILE A 13 -3.36 -21.30 39.08
N GLY A 14 -2.13 -21.27 38.60
CA GLY A 14 -1.46 -20.03 38.21
C GLY A 14 -1.92 -19.72 36.80
N VAL A 15 -2.85 -18.78 36.67
CA VAL A 15 -3.15 -18.13 35.40
C VAL A 15 -1.82 -17.55 34.91
N ALA A 16 -1.14 -18.26 34.01
CA ALA A 16 -0.11 -17.66 33.22
C ALA A 16 -0.83 -16.59 32.40
N ALA A 17 -0.67 -15.34 32.82
CA ALA A 17 -1.08 -14.21 32.01
C ALA A 17 -0.44 -14.44 30.65
N LEU A 18 -1.26 -14.77 29.65
CA LEU A 18 -0.88 -14.55 28.27
C LEU A 18 -0.60 -13.06 28.20
N ALA A 19 0.67 -12.69 28.31
CA ALA A 19 1.14 -11.46 27.70
C ALA A 19 0.82 -11.67 26.22
N SER A 20 -0.33 -11.17 25.80
CA SER A 20 -0.61 -10.95 24.40
C SER A 20 0.53 -10.06 23.94
N ALA A 21 1.54 -10.66 23.32
CA ALA A 21 2.36 -9.94 22.38
C ALA A 21 1.37 -9.50 21.31
N ALA A 22 0.84 -8.29 21.47
CA ALA A 22 0.36 -7.56 20.32
C ALA A 22 1.60 -7.50 19.42
N LEU A 23 1.63 -8.37 18.41
CA LEU A 23 2.45 -8.13 17.25
C LEU A 23 2.02 -6.75 16.79
N VAL A 24 2.83 -5.75 17.09
CA VAL A 24 2.77 -4.46 16.43
C VAL A 24 3.36 -4.73 15.06
N SER A 25 2.60 -5.40 14.20
CA SER A 25 2.78 -5.36 12.76
C SER A 25 2.09 -4.07 12.33
N ALA A 26 2.74 -2.95 12.56
CA ALA A 26 2.29 -1.67 12.03
C ALA A 26 3.49 -1.06 11.39
N LEU A 27 3.83 -1.62 10.23
CA LEU A 27 5.17 -1.43 9.74
C LEU A 27 5.13 -1.56 8.18
N HIS A 28 4.26 -0.73 7.60
CA HIS A 28 4.41 0.12 6.42
C HIS A 28 3.34 1.23 6.59
N SER A 29 3.63 2.48 6.22
CA SER A 29 2.57 3.50 6.20
C SER A 29 1.95 3.54 4.81
N ALA A 30 0.62 3.42 4.73
CA ALA A 30 -0.16 3.62 3.50
C ALA A 30 0.13 4.97 2.80
N GLU A 31 0.68 5.93 3.54
CA GLU A 31 1.04 7.26 3.07
C GLU A 31 2.48 7.35 2.54
N HIS A 32 3.30 6.31 2.73
CA HIS A 32 4.71 6.31 2.36
C HIS A 32 4.90 5.71 0.97
N TYR A 33 4.66 6.53 -0.05
CA TYR A 33 5.04 6.22 -1.42
C TYR A 33 5.53 7.49 -2.14
N SER A 34 6.21 7.32 -3.26
CA SER A 34 6.63 8.43 -4.11
C SER A 34 6.49 8.07 -5.58
N LEU A 35 5.90 8.98 -6.36
CA LEU A 35 5.88 8.88 -7.82
C LEU A 35 7.26 9.19 -8.38
N PHE A 36 7.66 8.49 -9.44
CA PHE A 36 8.89 8.75 -10.18
C PHE A 36 8.70 8.51 -11.68
N GLY A 37 9.65 9.00 -12.47
CA GLY A 37 9.52 8.99 -13.94
C GLY A 37 8.30 9.80 -14.36
N ASP A 38 7.53 9.28 -15.32
CA ASP A 38 6.32 9.92 -15.84
C ASP A 38 5.03 9.53 -15.10
N ALA A 39 5.15 9.12 -13.83
CA ALA A 39 3.98 8.84 -13.01
C ALA A 39 3.31 10.13 -12.50
N SER A 40 1.98 10.16 -12.53
CA SER A 40 1.16 11.29 -12.08
C SER A 40 -0.11 10.85 -11.36
N TYR A 41 -0.82 11.77 -10.72
CA TYR A 41 -2.11 11.47 -10.09
C TYR A 41 -3.27 11.60 -11.08
N VAL A 42 -4.21 10.66 -11.00
CA VAL A 42 -5.46 10.63 -11.79
C VAL A 42 -6.65 10.28 -10.90
N ALA A 43 -7.86 10.23 -11.46
CA ALA A 43 -9.00 9.66 -10.75
C ALA A 43 -8.83 8.13 -10.68
N GLY A 44 -9.08 7.54 -9.51
CA GLY A 44 -8.89 6.10 -9.31
C GLY A 44 -10.16 5.26 -9.57
N ASN A 45 -10.10 4.01 -9.15
CA ASN A 45 -11.15 3.01 -9.35
C ASN A 45 -12.21 3.11 -8.24
N ALA A 46 -13.24 3.93 -8.47
CA ALA A 46 -14.24 4.26 -7.45
C ALA A 46 -13.64 4.92 -6.17
N SER A 47 -12.47 5.55 -6.34
CA SER A 47 -11.74 6.34 -5.35
C SER A 47 -11.56 7.77 -5.87
N ALA A 48 -11.18 8.71 -5.00
CA ALA A 48 -10.95 10.09 -5.42
C ALA A 48 -9.61 10.24 -6.16
N ARG A 49 -8.64 9.36 -5.88
CA ARG A 49 -7.31 9.42 -6.48
C ARG A 49 -6.72 8.04 -6.75
N GLY A 50 -6.16 7.88 -7.94
CA GLY A 50 -5.25 6.80 -8.32
C GLY A 50 -3.96 7.38 -8.90
N VAL A 51 -3.15 6.53 -9.53
CA VAL A 51 -1.89 6.93 -10.15
C VAL A 51 -1.83 6.47 -11.60
N GLU A 52 -1.51 7.35 -12.53
CA GLU A 52 -1.17 7.00 -13.91
C GLU A 52 0.32 6.75 -13.98
N ILE A 53 0.70 5.60 -14.52
CA ILE A 53 2.09 5.17 -14.71
C ILE A 53 2.32 5.06 -16.21
N SER A 54 3.05 6.03 -16.76
CA SER A 54 3.30 6.09 -18.20
C SER A 54 4.74 5.75 -18.58
N SER A 55 4.87 5.07 -19.71
CA SER A 55 6.09 4.85 -20.45
C SER A 55 5.80 5.26 -21.88
N ASP A 56 6.33 6.39 -22.31
CA ASP A 56 6.25 6.85 -23.70
C ASP A 56 7.60 6.65 -24.42
N ALA A 57 7.68 7.09 -25.68
CA ALA A 57 8.90 6.97 -26.48
C ALA A 57 9.90 8.11 -26.21
N ASP A 58 9.50 9.12 -25.44
CA ASP A 58 10.33 10.25 -25.05
C ASP A 58 11.05 9.92 -23.73
N ALA A 59 11.97 10.79 -23.29
CA ALA A 59 12.67 10.57 -22.01
C ALA A 59 11.77 11.04 -20.85
N PRO A 60 11.70 10.31 -19.72
CA PRO A 60 12.49 9.13 -19.31
C PRO A 60 12.09 7.79 -19.95
N GLY A 61 10.90 7.67 -20.53
CA GLY A 61 10.41 6.46 -21.18
C GLY A 61 9.96 5.38 -20.20
N PHE A 62 9.74 5.76 -18.94
CA PHE A 62 9.22 4.92 -17.86
C PHE A 62 8.58 5.76 -16.76
N GLY A 63 7.72 5.13 -15.99
CA GLY A 63 7.09 5.72 -14.82
C GLY A 63 6.93 4.65 -13.74
N GLY A 64 6.73 5.11 -12.51
CA GLY A 64 6.39 4.18 -11.44
C GLY A 64 6.05 4.83 -10.12
N VAL A 65 5.65 3.96 -9.20
CA VAL A 65 5.48 4.27 -7.79
C VAL A 65 6.49 3.48 -7.00
N SER A 66 7.28 4.16 -6.17
CA SER A 66 8.12 3.52 -5.16
C SER A 66 7.34 3.50 -3.85
N PHE A 67 7.27 2.34 -3.22
CA PHE A 67 6.60 2.17 -1.94
C PHE A 67 7.64 2.15 -0.83
N GLY A 68 7.32 2.81 0.28
CA GLY A 68 8.12 2.76 1.48
C GLY A 68 8.11 1.33 2.01
N ILE A 69 9.31 0.77 2.16
CA ILE A 69 9.54 -0.54 2.77
C ILE A 69 10.34 -0.33 4.03
N GLU A 70 10.11 -1.17 4.99
CA GLU A 70 10.74 -1.01 6.26
C GLU A 70 12.12 -1.63 6.35
N ALA A 71 12.89 -1.06 7.28
CA ALA A 71 14.20 -1.58 7.57
C ALA A 71 14.09 -3.01 8.12
N GLY A 72 14.64 -3.95 7.37
CA GLY A 72 14.71 -5.36 7.76
C GLY A 72 13.61 -6.24 7.18
N THR A 73 12.63 -5.70 6.43
CA THR A 73 11.67 -6.50 5.67
C THR A 73 12.43 -7.49 4.78
N THR A 74 12.06 -8.76 4.84
CA THR A 74 12.62 -9.82 4.00
C THR A 74 11.68 -10.16 2.86
N PHE A 75 12.17 -10.87 1.84
CA PHE A 75 11.30 -11.31 0.74
C PHE A 75 10.17 -12.23 1.23
N ALA A 76 10.39 -13.02 2.28
CA ALA A 76 9.36 -13.85 2.88
C ALA A 76 8.24 -13.08 3.58
N ASP A 77 8.49 -11.82 3.96
CA ASP A 77 7.49 -10.96 4.60
C ASP A 77 6.54 -10.33 3.55
N LEU A 78 6.90 -10.38 2.27
CA LEU A 78 5.99 -10.00 1.19
C LEU A 78 5.00 -11.13 0.94
N THR A 79 3.87 -11.08 1.62
CA THR A 79 2.85 -12.14 1.56
C THR A 79 1.80 -11.92 0.47
N GLU A 80 1.61 -10.68 0.03
CA GLU A 80 0.65 -10.33 -1.02
C GLU A 80 1.22 -9.20 -1.88
N LEU A 81 1.00 -9.29 -3.20
CA LEU A 81 1.16 -8.17 -4.13
C LEU A 81 -0.03 -8.10 -5.05
N SER A 82 -0.83 -7.04 -4.93
CA SER A 82 -1.99 -6.84 -5.78
C SER A 82 -2.22 -5.36 -6.08
N THR A 83 -2.93 -5.07 -7.16
CA THR A 83 -3.39 -3.70 -7.47
C THR A 83 -4.64 -3.76 -8.33
N ASP A 84 -5.51 -2.77 -8.18
CA ASP A 84 -6.43 -2.44 -9.25
C ASP A 84 -5.64 -1.75 -10.37
N TYR A 85 -5.97 -2.06 -11.62
CA TYR A 85 -5.31 -1.47 -12.78
C TYR A 85 -6.22 -1.32 -13.98
N MET A 86 -5.90 -0.36 -14.85
CA MET A 86 -6.51 -0.17 -16.16
C MET A 86 -5.47 0.33 -17.16
N PHE A 87 -5.39 -0.28 -18.35
CA PHE A 87 -4.56 0.27 -19.42
C PHE A 87 -5.29 1.38 -20.17
N VAL A 88 -4.66 2.57 -20.22
CA VAL A 88 -5.12 3.74 -20.97
C VAL A 88 -4.46 3.78 -22.37
N ALA A 89 -3.23 3.28 -22.48
CA ALA A 89 -2.51 3.11 -23.73
C ALA A 89 -1.68 1.83 -23.71
N GLY A 90 -1.56 1.17 -24.87
CA GLY A 90 -0.83 -0.09 -24.99
C GLY A 90 -1.55 -1.26 -24.29
N SER A 91 -0.76 -2.20 -23.76
CA SER A 91 -1.22 -3.38 -23.03
C SER A 91 -0.08 -3.87 -22.13
N CYS A 92 -0.22 -5.00 -21.42
CA CYS A 92 0.91 -5.69 -20.82
C CYS A 92 1.72 -6.45 -21.88
N GLY A 93 3.04 -6.50 -21.71
CA GLY A 93 3.99 -7.18 -22.60
C GLY A 93 5.41 -6.64 -22.45
N GLY A 94 6.39 -7.35 -23.02
CA GLY A 94 7.81 -6.97 -22.91
C GLY A 94 8.38 -7.05 -21.49
N GLY A 95 7.68 -7.77 -20.61
CA GLY A 95 7.98 -7.77 -19.18
C GLY A 95 7.46 -6.54 -18.44
N SER A 96 6.49 -5.78 -18.96
CA SER A 96 5.93 -4.60 -18.29
C SER A 96 4.40 -4.57 -18.41
N PRO A 97 3.65 -4.06 -17.42
CA PRO A 97 4.09 -3.54 -16.13
C PRO A 97 4.41 -4.63 -15.10
N ARG A 98 5.11 -4.26 -14.03
CA ARG A 98 5.52 -5.21 -12.98
C ARG A 98 5.72 -4.55 -11.62
N PHE A 99 5.60 -5.35 -10.58
CA PHE A 99 6.30 -5.06 -9.34
C PHE A 99 7.78 -5.44 -9.51
N SER A 100 8.66 -4.54 -9.13
CA SER A 100 10.10 -4.75 -9.04
C SER A 100 10.52 -4.71 -7.57
N ILE A 101 10.96 -5.85 -7.07
CA ILE A 101 11.38 -6.03 -5.68
C ILE A 101 12.90 -6.05 -5.67
N GLY A 102 13.53 -5.06 -5.05
CA GLY A 102 14.99 -5.00 -4.89
C GLY A 102 15.42 -5.94 -3.76
N ILE A 103 16.41 -6.79 -4.02
CA ILE A 103 16.92 -7.76 -3.04
C ILE A 103 18.38 -7.47 -2.73
N ASP A 104 18.71 -7.40 -1.45
CA ASP A 104 20.08 -7.45 -0.94
C ASP A 104 20.45 -8.92 -0.66
N HIS A 105 21.12 -9.52 -1.63
CA HIS A 105 21.50 -10.93 -1.60
C HIS A 105 22.76 -11.17 -0.75
N THR A 106 23.67 -10.19 -0.71
CA THR A 106 24.97 -10.29 -0.03
C THR A 106 24.95 -9.82 1.42
N GLY A 107 23.91 -9.09 1.83
CA GLY A 107 23.70 -8.60 3.19
C GLY A 107 24.50 -7.33 3.52
N ASP A 108 24.89 -6.54 2.52
CA ASP A 108 25.68 -5.32 2.70
C ASP A 108 24.83 -4.03 2.73
N GLY A 109 23.51 -4.16 2.62
CA GLY A 109 22.54 -3.08 2.56
C GLY A 109 22.35 -2.48 1.16
N VAL A 110 22.97 -3.07 0.12
CA VAL A 110 22.87 -2.62 -1.27
C VAL A 110 22.06 -3.63 -2.09
N ARG A 111 21.26 -3.13 -3.03
CA ARG A 111 20.52 -3.98 -3.97
C ARG A 111 21.48 -4.70 -4.91
N ASP A 112 21.45 -6.03 -4.90
CA ASP A 112 22.21 -6.89 -5.81
C ASP A 112 21.44 -7.21 -7.10
N GLY A 113 20.12 -7.22 -7.02
CA GLY A 113 19.26 -7.54 -8.15
C GLY A 113 17.78 -7.36 -7.82
N SER A 114 16.93 -7.90 -8.68
CA SER A 114 15.49 -7.86 -8.44
C SER A 114 14.76 -9.13 -8.75
N ILE A 115 13.65 -9.28 -8.04
CA ILE A 115 12.57 -10.18 -8.41
C ILE A 115 11.51 -9.35 -9.13
N PHE A 116 11.13 -9.77 -10.34
CA PHE A 116 10.02 -9.15 -11.08
C PHE A 116 8.77 -10.01 -10.98
N VAL A 117 7.67 -9.35 -10.64
CA VAL A 117 6.33 -9.95 -10.58
C VAL A 117 5.46 -9.23 -11.61
N TYR A 118 5.21 -9.89 -12.73
CA TYR A 118 4.59 -9.29 -13.91
C TYR A 118 3.07 -9.20 -13.77
N ILE A 119 2.50 -8.12 -14.29
CA ILE A 119 1.05 -7.94 -14.40
C ILE A 119 0.59 -8.44 -15.77
N GLY A 120 -0.40 -9.33 -15.75
CA GLY A 120 -1.09 -9.82 -16.94
C GLY A 120 -1.22 -11.34 -17.00
N PRO A 121 -1.82 -11.87 -18.07
CA PRO A 121 -2.04 -13.31 -18.21
C PRO A 121 -0.73 -14.10 -18.30
N ALA A 122 -0.41 -14.86 -17.27
CA ALA A 122 0.69 -15.82 -17.30
C ALA A 122 0.47 -16.90 -18.38
N PRO A 123 1.53 -17.45 -19.00
CA PRO A 123 2.95 -17.17 -18.73
C PRO A 123 3.58 -16.13 -19.66
N SER A 124 2.83 -15.60 -20.63
CA SER A 124 3.37 -14.62 -21.60
C SER A 124 3.27 -13.18 -21.12
N TYR A 125 2.39 -12.90 -20.16
CA TYR A 125 2.10 -11.57 -19.62
C TYR A 125 1.78 -10.58 -20.73
N THR A 126 0.88 -10.99 -21.62
CA THR A 126 0.44 -10.23 -22.79
C THR A 126 -1.07 -10.21 -22.91
N GLY A 127 -1.59 -9.21 -23.63
CA GLY A 127 -3.02 -9.17 -24.00
C GLY A 127 -3.93 -8.71 -22.87
N CYS A 128 -3.43 -7.86 -21.97
CA CYS A 128 -4.26 -7.18 -20.99
C CYS A 128 -5.29 -6.28 -21.70
N PRO A 129 -6.56 -6.31 -21.28
CA PRO A 129 -7.57 -5.44 -21.86
C PRO A 129 -7.32 -3.98 -21.48
N SER A 130 -7.78 -3.07 -22.34
CA SER A 130 -7.67 -1.62 -22.16
C SER A 130 -9.03 -1.00 -21.90
N GLY A 131 -9.05 0.11 -21.15
CA GLY A 131 -10.28 0.86 -20.83
C GLY A 131 -11.21 0.16 -19.85
N VAL A 132 -10.72 -0.84 -19.12
CA VAL A 132 -11.47 -1.55 -18.07
C VAL A 132 -10.59 -1.72 -16.84
N TRP A 133 -11.14 -1.38 -15.68
CA TRP A 133 -10.52 -1.67 -14.39
C TRP A 133 -10.61 -3.16 -14.09
N LEU A 134 -9.47 -3.74 -13.75
CA LEU A 134 -9.32 -5.11 -13.29
C LEU A 134 -8.55 -5.11 -11.99
N ASN A 135 -8.69 -6.19 -11.23
CA ASN A 135 -7.83 -6.47 -10.08
C ASN A 135 -6.87 -7.61 -10.47
N THR A 136 -5.60 -7.51 -10.09
CA THR A 136 -4.62 -8.56 -10.39
C THR A 136 -4.85 -9.86 -9.63
N GLY A 137 -5.62 -9.83 -8.53
CA GLY A 137 -5.50 -10.79 -7.45
C GLY A 137 -4.12 -10.71 -6.79
N ASP A 138 -3.86 -11.60 -5.84
CA ASP A 138 -2.51 -11.76 -5.31
C ASP A 138 -1.60 -12.42 -6.35
N LEU A 139 -0.58 -11.68 -6.78
CA LEU A 139 0.40 -12.12 -7.75
C LEU A 139 1.47 -13.04 -7.16
N LEU A 140 1.58 -13.15 -5.83
CA LEU A 140 2.49 -14.08 -5.16
C LEU A 140 1.88 -15.48 -4.95
N GLU A 141 0.58 -15.63 -5.19
CA GLU A 141 -0.11 -16.91 -5.12
C GLU A 141 -0.34 -17.57 -6.51
N GLY A 142 -0.66 -18.86 -6.49
CA GLY A 142 -1.18 -19.59 -7.65
C GLY A 142 -0.14 -19.97 -8.71
N VAL A 143 -0.50 -19.79 -9.98
CA VAL A 143 0.28 -20.25 -11.15
C VAL A 143 1.16 -19.17 -11.77
N ASN A 144 1.27 -18.00 -11.13
CA ASN A 144 2.07 -16.89 -11.64
C ASN A 144 3.54 -17.17 -11.37
N PRO A 145 4.37 -17.51 -12.38
CA PRO A 145 5.80 -17.52 -12.17
C PRO A 145 6.31 -16.11 -11.88
N ILE A 146 7.39 -16.01 -11.13
CA ILE A 146 8.11 -14.77 -10.88
C ILE A 146 9.51 -14.87 -11.47
N ASP A 147 10.04 -13.75 -11.93
CA ASP A 147 11.36 -13.69 -12.55
C ASP A 147 12.41 -13.34 -11.51
N THR A 148 13.28 -14.29 -11.23
CA THR A 148 14.41 -14.14 -10.31
C THR A 148 15.73 -14.03 -11.04
N SER A 149 15.74 -13.92 -12.38
CA SER A 149 16.93 -14.02 -13.24
C SER A 149 17.98 -12.94 -12.98
N GLN A 150 17.61 -11.84 -12.33
CA GLN A 150 18.55 -10.80 -11.92
C GLN A 150 19.36 -11.15 -10.67
N LEU A 151 19.10 -12.30 -10.04
CA LEU A 151 19.77 -12.75 -8.83
C LEU A 151 20.64 -13.98 -9.08
N PRO A 152 21.68 -14.21 -8.26
CA PRO A 152 22.47 -15.44 -8.32
C PRO A 152 21.59 -16.70 -8.22
N SER A 153 21.83 -17.66 -9.12
CA SER A 153 21.04 -18.90 -9.24
C SER A 153 19.54 -18.71 -9.54
N GLY A 154 19.18 -17.52 -10.00
CA GLY A 154 17.84 -17.17 -10.45
C GLY A 154 17.48 -17.81 -11.77
N THR A 155 16.19 -17.83 -12.07
CA THR A 155 15.66 -18.25 -13.37
C THR A 155 14.64 -17.23 -13.85
N PHE A 156 14.41 -17.20 -15.17
CA PHE A 156 13.44 -16.26 -15.73
C PHE A 156 12.02 -16.49 -15.20
N TYR A 157 11.69 -17.72 -14.80
CA TYR A 157 10.40 -18.07 -14.20
C TYR A 157 10.58 -19.15 -13.14
N ASP A 158 10.52 -18.75 -11.88
CA ASP A 158 10.40 -19.65 -10.73
C ASP A 158 8.95 -19.64 -10.23
N PRO A 159 8.39 -20.78 -9.78
CA PRO A 159 7.24 -20.77 -8.89
C PRO A 159 7.57 -19.97 -7.61
N TYR A 160 6.61 -19.24 -7.06
CA TYR A 160 6.84 -18.42 -5.86
C TYR A 160 7.48 -19.20 -4.70
N ALA A 161 7.02 -20.42 -4.41
CA ALA A 161 7.59 -21.27 -3.37
C ALA A 161 9.10 -21.60 -3.58
N THR A 162 9.53 -21.72 -4.84
CA THR A 162 10.93 -21.93 -5.19
C THR A 162 11.74 -20.66 -4.92
N ALA A 163 11.22 -19.50 -5.35
CA ALA A 163 11.85 -18.21 -5.06
C ALA A 163 11.94 -17.95 -3.55
N LEU A 164 10.90 -18.27 -2.79
CA LEU A 164 10.88 -18.15 -1.33
C LEU A 164 11.96 -19.02 -0.67
N THR A 165 12.17 -20.23 -1.16
CA THR A 165 13.24 -21.12 -0.67
C THR A 165 14.63 -20.54 -0.93
N LYS A 166 14.84 -19.91 -2.10
CA LYS A 166 16.13 -19.34 -2.49
C LYS A 166 16.40 -18.00 -1.81
N TYR A 167 15.38 -17.15 -1.72
CA TYR A 167 15.56 -15.74 -1.43
C TYR A 167 14.76 -15.21 -0.23
N GLY A 168 13.91 -16.01 0.39
CA GLY A 168 12.98 -15.57 1.43
C GLY A 168 13.65 -14.88 2.63
N ALA A 169 14.88 -15.25 2.96
CA ALA A 169 15.62 -14.66 4.08
C ALA A 169 16.39 -13.38 3.72
N HIS A 170 16.45 -13.00 2.43
CA HIS A 170 17.16 -11.79 2.01
C HIS A 170 16.30 -10.55 2.24
N THR A 171 16.97 -9.46 2.59
CA THR A 171 16.33 -8.18 2.85
C THR A 171 15.86 -7.54 1.54
N VAL A 172 14.65 -6.97 1.59
CA VAL A 172 14.08 -6.15 0.53
C VAL A 172 14.59 -4.73 0.69
N THR A 173 15.17 -4.18 -0.37
CA THR A 173 15.72 -2.81 -0.39
C THR A 173 14.77 -1.81 -1.04
N SER A 174 13.82 -2.28 -1.85
CA SER A 174 12.82 -1.45 -2.51
C SER A 174 11.67 -2.30 -3.03
N VAL A 175 10.46 -1.76 -3.07
CA VAL A 175 9.37 -2.28 -3.91
C VAL A 175 8.83 -1.14 -4.75
N SER A 176 8.65 -1.38 -6.04
CA SER A 176 8.07 -0.40 -6.95
C SER A 176 7.15 -1.04 -7.97
N LEU A 177 6.04 -0.38 -8.31
CA LEU A 177 5.19 -0.70 -9.45
C LEU A 177 5.64 0.15 -10.65
N VAL A 178 5.97 -0.48 -11.77
CA VAL A 178 6.66 0.18 -12.89
C VAL A 178 6.02 -0.16 -14.23
N ALA A 179 5.91 0.83 -15.10
CA ALA A 179 5.70 0.66 -16.53
C ALA A 179 6.91 1.21 -17.30
N ASP A 180 7.51 0.38 -18.16
CA ASP A 180 8.64 0.71 -19.03
C ASP A 180 8.56 0.02 -20.41
N GLY A 181 7.33 -0.30 -20.84
CA GLY A 181 7.05 -1.09 -22.04
C GLY A 181 6.93 -0.32 -23.35
N SER A 182 7.25 0.97 -23.42
CA SER A 182 7.04 1.79 -24.63
C SER A 182 7.72 1.24 -25.89
N TRP A 183 8.83 0.51 -25.73
CA TRP A 183 9.56 -0.13 -26.82
C TRP A 183 8.79 -1.29 -27.49
N VAL A 184 7.79 -1.86 -26.82
CA VAL A 184 6.90 -2.91 -27.38
C VAL A 184 5.64 -2.32 -27.99
N PHE A 185 5.16 -1.19 -27.47
CA PHE A 185 3.86 -0.62 -27.83
C PHE A 185 4.02 0.69 -28.61
N PRO A 186 3.76 0.69 -29.93
CA PRO A 186 3.71 1.92 -30.69
C PRO A 186 2.67 2.88 -30.09
N GLY A 187 3.12 4.04 -29.59
CA GLY A 187 2.28 5.01 -28.88
C GLY A 187 2.41 4.99 -27.35
N GLY A 188 3.27 4.12 -26.79
CA GLY A 188 3.55 4.04 -25.36
C GLY A 188 2.73 2.97 -24.62
N GLN A 189 3.08 2.77 -23.36
CA GLN A 189 2.38 1.95 -22.39
C GLN A 189 1.98 2.82 -21.20
N THR A 190 0.69 2.97 -20.97
CA THR A 190 0.16 3.75 -19.84
C THR A 190 -0.84 2.91 -19.08
N MET A 191 -0.61 2.77 -17.77
CA MET A 191 -1.47 2.03 -16.85
C MET A 191 -1.86 2.93 -15.68
N ASP A 192 -3.16 3.09 -15.47
CA ASP A 192 -3.67 3.61 -14.21
C ASP A 192 -3.65 2.48 -13.18
N ALA A 193 -3.22 2.78 -11.96
CA ALA A 193 -3.24 1.88 -10.83
C ALA A 193 -3.96 2.53 -9.64
N ASP A 194 -4.58 1.68 -8.83
CA ASP A 194 -5.24 2.07 -7.59
C ASP A 194 -5.22 0.90 -6.59
N ASN A 195 -5.46 1.18 -5.31
CA ASN A 195 -5.60 0.18 -4.24
C ASN A 195 -4.48 -0.88 -4.28
N THR A 196 -3.22 -0.44 -4.21
CA THR A 196 -2.08 -1.36 -4.30
C THR A 196 -1.78 -1.98 -2.94
N MET A 197 -1.76 -3.30 -2.87
CA MET A 197 -1.44 -4.09 -1.68
C MET A 197 0.02 -4.54 -1.72
N ILE A 198 0.75 -4.27 -0.64
CA ILE A 198 2.09 -4.84 -0.41
C ILE A 198 2.10 -5.44 0.98
N ALA A 199 2.28 -6.75 1.04
CA ALA A 199 2.13 -7.54 2.27
C ALA A 199 0.76 -7.25 2.92
N ASP A 200 0.72 -6.51 4.02
CA ASP A 200 -0.49 -6.17 4.77
C ASP A 200 -0.90 -4.69 4.65
N THR A 201 -0.20 -3.91 3.83
CA THR A 201 -0.40 -2.45 3.73
C THR A 201 -0.97 -1.99 2.40
N LEU A 202 -2.14 -1.36 2.49
CA LEU A 202 -2.92 -0.89 1.36
C LEU A 202 -2.57 0.57 1.05
N PHE A 203 -2.04 0.81 -0.14
CA PHE A 203 -1.78 2.11 -0.71
C PHE A 203 -2.98 2.50 -1.58
N THR A 204 -3.85 3.36 -1.04
CA THR A 204 -5.03 3.88 -1.75
C THR A 204 -4.73 5.12 -2.58
N TYR A 205 -3.50 5.64 -2.49
CA TYR A 205 -3.07 6.89 -3.09
C TYR A 205 -3.91 8.10 -2.69
N GLU A 206 -4.77 8.03 -1.68
CA GLU A 206 -5.69 9.11 -1.35
C GLU A 206 -5.00 10.33 -0.77
N ILE A 207 -5.65 11.50 -0.86
CA ILE A 207 -5.14 12.70 -0.19
C ILE A 207 -5.28 12.46 1.32
N PRO A 208 -4.20 12.60 2.10
CA PRO A 208 -4.28 12.30 3.53
C PRO A 208 -5.31 13.20 4.23
N VAL A 209 -5.95 12.64 5.25
CA VAL A 209 -6.83 13.38 6.16
C VAL A 209 -5.96 14.02 7.25
N PRO A 210 -6.12 15.32 7.55
CA PRO A 210 -5.30 15.95 8.57
C PRO A 210 -5.71 15.38 9.93
N THR A 211 -4.74 15.08 10.78
CA THR A 211 -4.94 14.52 12.13
C THR A 211 -4.71 15.56 13.23
N GLU A 212 -4.07 16.69 12.91
CA GLU A 212 -3.81 17.76 13.85
C GLU A 212 -3.83 19.16 13.21
N LYS A 213 -4.19 20.17 14.01
CA LYS A 213 -4.43 21.53 13.49
C LYS A 213 -3.20 22.16 12.86
N ASP A 214 -2.01 21.74 13.26
CA ASP A 214 -0.75 22.29 12.77
C ASP A 214 -0.47 21.88 11.32
N GLN A 215 -0.93 20.71 10.89
CA GLN A 215 -0.86 20.26 9.49
C GLN A 215 -1.66 21.16 8.54
N CYS A 216 -2.73 21.78 9.02
CA CYS A 216 -3.53 22.71 8.22
C CYS A 216 -2.89 24.10 8.07
N LYS A 217 -1.96 24.48 8.96
CA LYS A 217 -1.42 25.84 9.04
C LYS A 217 -0.36 26.12 7.97
N ASN A 218 -0.09 27.39 7.73
CA ASN A 218 1.02 27.86 6.87
C ASN A 218 0.98 27.27 5.44
N GLY A 219 -0.23 27.07 4.89
CA GLY A 219 -0.42 26.47 3.57
C GLY A 219 -0.51 24.95 3.56
N GLY A 220 -0.27 24.27 4.68
CA GLY A 220 -0.31 22.81 4.75
C GLY A 220 -1.68 22.21 4.37
N TRP A 221 -2.79 22.94 4.59
CA TRP A 221 -4.14 22.53 4.18
C TRP A 221 -4.30 22.13 2.71
N GLN A 222 -3.41 22.58 1.82
CA GLN A 222 -3.46 22.24 0.39
C GLN A 222 -3.09 20.77 0.12
N ASN A 223 -2.40 20.13 1.06
CA ASN A 223 -1.93 18.75 0.95
C ASN A 223 -2.87 17.74 1.62
N TYR A 224 -4.00 18.20 2.16
CA TYR A 224 -4.94 17.40 2.92
C TYR A 224 -6.36 17.53 2.36
N ALA A 225 -7.18 16.52 2.62
CA ALA A 225 -8.60 16.48 2.29
C ALA A 225 -9.44 16.11 3.53
N ASP A 226 -10.76 16.28 3.45
CA ASP A 226 -11.66 15.70 4.45
C ASP A 226 -11.76 14.17 4.30
N ASP A 227 -12.57 13.53 5.15
CA ASP A 227 -12.79 12.09 5.17
C ASP A 227 -13.53 11.55 3.93
N GLU A 228 -14.04 12.44 3.08
CA GLU A 228 -14.64 12.13 1.77
C GLU A 228 -13.63 12.35 0.62
N GLY A 229 -12.37 12.67 0.92
CA GLY A 229 -11.33 12.93 -0.08
C GLY A 229 -11.47 14.29 -0.79
N ILE A 230 -12.30 15.19 -0.27
CA ILE A 230 -12.50 16.52 -0.86
C ILE A 230 -11.41 17.49 -0.36
N PRO A 231 -10.63 18.10 -1.27
CA PRO A 231 -9.62 19.07 -0.87
C PRO A 231 -10.23 20.27 -0.15
N PHE A 232 -9.57 20.74 0.91
CA PHE A 232 -10.00 21.96 1.60
C PHE A 232 -9.84 23.18 0.70
N LYS A 233 -10.76 24.14 0.78
CA LYS A 233 -10.71 25.38 -0.01
C LYS A 233 -9.79 26.43 0.60
N ASN A 234 -9.52 26.32 1.90
CA ASN A 234 -8.66 27.23 2.66
C ASN A 234 -8.28 26.61 4.02
N GLN A 235 -7.29 27.21 4.68
CA GLN A 235 -6.82 26.83 6.01
C GLN A 235 -7.95 26.77 7.05
N GLY A 236 -8.92 27.70 6.99
CA GLY A 236 -10.03 27.75 7.95
C GLY A 236 -10.91 26.50 7.89
N GLN A 237 -11.18 25.99 6.69
CA GLN A 237 -11.95 24.76 6.49
C GLN A 237 -11.21 23.54 7.05
N CYS A 238 -9.91 23.39 6.76
CA CYS A 238 -9.08 22.30 7.28
C CYS A 238 -9.02 22.31 8.81
N VAL A 239 -8.78 23.49 9.42
CA VAL A 239 -8.74 23.61 10.89
C VAL A 239 -10.11 23.32 11.51
N ALA A 240 -11.20 23.72 10.84
CA ALA A 240 -12.56 23.48 11.33
C ALA A 240 -12.96 22.01 11.31
N PHE A 241 -12.53 21.26 10.29
CA PHE A 241 -12.71 19.80 10.21
C PHE A 241 -12.14 19.07 11.44
N LEU A 242 -11.04 19.56 12.01
CA LEU A 242 -10.40 19.01 13.20
C LEU A 242 -10.99 19.48 14.54
N MET A 243 -12.06 20.28 14.52
CA MET A 243 -12.73 20.71 15.74
C MET A 243 -13.79 19.69 16.12
N PRO A 244 -13.85 19.22 17.38
CA PRO A 244 -14.95 18.39 17.82
C PRO A 244 -16.26 19.18 17.63
N ASP A 245 -17.32 18.49 17.21
CA ASP A 245 -18.64 19.08 17.10
C ASP A 245 -18.94 19.93 18.33
N PRO A 246 -19.51 21.13 18.17
CA PRO A 246 -19.91 21.93 19.31
C PRO A 246 -20.86 21.06 20.14
N LYS A 247 -20.41 20.66 21.33
CA LYS A 247 -21.21 19.88 22.28
C LYS A 247 -22.60 20.51 22.33
N GLY A 248 -23.58 19.74 21.86
CA GLY A 248 -24.95 20.20 21.73
C GLY A 248 -25.35 20.96 22.98
N GLY A 249 -25.76 22.22 22.76
CA GLY A 249 -26.33 23.08 23.80
C GLY A 249 -27.66 22.48 24.26
N GLY A 250 -27.57 21.46 25.11
CA GLY A 250 -28.70 20.90 25.83
C GLY A 250 -29.04 21.82 27.00
N GLY A 251 -30.17 22.53 26.87
CA GLY A 251 -31.06 22.85 27.99
C GLY A 251 -30.58 23.86 29.02
N GLY A 252 -30.97 25.12 28.82
CA GLY A 252 -31.08 26.12 29.89
C GLY A 252 -32.49 26.70 29.90
N GLY A 253 -33.42 26.00 30.54
CA GLY A 253 -34.75 26.52 30.84
C GLY A 253 -34.72 27.57 31.96
N GLY A 254 -35.62 28.55 31.83
CA GLY A 254 -35.94 29.58 32.82
C GLY A 254 -36.22 30.90 32.09
N GLY A 255 -37.39 31.53 32.14
CA GLY A 255 -38.57 31.40 33.00
C GLY A 255 -39.13 32.80 33.24
N GLY A 256 -40.42 33.02 32.93
CA GLY A 256 -41.20 34.24 33.26
C GLY A 256 -41.31 35.26 32.11
N GLY A 257 -42.45 35.79 31.71
CA GLY A 257 -43.80 35.80 32.27
C GLY A 257 -44.47 37.15 31.95
N GLY A 258 -45.71 37.12 31.41
CA GLY A 258 -46.59 38.28 31.21
C GLY A 258 -46.54 38.88 29.80
N GLY A 259 -47.62 39.12 29.08
CA GLY A 259 -49.06 39.04 29.36
C GLY A 259 -49.83 39.79 28.26
N ALA A 260 -51.11 39.45 28.12
CA ALA A 260 -52.21 40.16 27.47
C ALA A 260 -52.34 40.15 25.92
N ASP A 261 -53.51 39.64 25.52
CA ASP A 261 -54.22 39.78 24.24
C ASP A 261 -54.26 41.23 23.71
N PRO A 262 -54.65 41.39 22.43
CA PRO A 262 -55.92 42.07 22.23
C PRO A 262 -56.83 41.43 21.19
N GLN A 263 -58.08 41.89 21.28
CA GLN A 263 -59.25 41.57 20.46
C GLN A 263 -59.08 41.81 18.96
#